data_AF-A0A3G8YDK4-F1
#
_entry.id   AF-A0A3G8YDK4-F1
#
_cell.length_a   1.000
_cell.length_b   1.000
_cell.length_c   1.000
_cell.angle_alpha   90.00
_cell.angle_beta   90.00
_cell.angle_gamma   90.00
#
_symmetry.space_group_name_H-M   'P 1'
#
loop_
_entity.id
_entity.type
_entity.pdbx_description
1 polymer ?
#
loop_
_entity_poly.entity_id
_entity_poly.type
_entity_poly.pdbx_seq_one_letter_code
_entity_poly.pdbx_strand_id
1 'polypeptide(L)'
;MRLLLLIVVLVLHLVFGLLNINSLMFTHDINMGFAVYTGPLGLILLITSALVAVLAYVAASFSSLRREADTAKLLRDLDSVRQSLDSQEASRFAQLQAALDKRFAGLDTQLTQSRSLPPASALLTKDDGVSNGQLKQDLGALSAFLRRKLGD
;
A
#
# COMPACT_ATOMS: atom_id res chain seq x y z
N MET A 1 29.10 -8.46 -21.42
CA MET A 1 28.91 -9.28 -22.64
C MET A 1 28.72 -8.45 -23.91
N ARG A 2 27.75 -7.52 -23.98
CA ARG A 2 27.46 -6.75 -25.22
C ARG A 2 28.65 -5.92 -25.75
N LEU A 3 29.38 -5.22 -24.88
CA LEU A 3 30.58 -4.46 -25.27
C LEU A 3 31.66 -5.38 -25.84
N LEU A 4 31.88 -6.53 -25.19
CA LEU A 4 32.88 -7.52 -25.59
C LEU A 4 32.53 -8.10 -26.97
N LEU A 5 31.25 -8.38 -27.23
CA LEU A 5 30.77 -8.77 -28.55
C LEU A 5 31.02 -7.69 -29.61
N LEU A 6 30.74 -6.41 -29.31
CA LEU A 6 31.04 -5.33 -30.24
C LEU A 6 32.54 -5.25 -30.56
N ILE A 7 33.39 -5.32 -29.53
CA ILE A 7 34.85 -5.31 -29.72
C ILE A 7 35.27 -6.48 -30.61
N VAL A 8 34.77 -7.69 -30.36
CA VAL A 8 35.06 -8.86 -31.18
C VAL A 8 34.62 -8.66 -32.63
N VAL A 9 33.41 -8.16 -32.87
CA VAL A 9 32.89 -7.89 -34.22
C VAL A 9 33.74 -6.84 -34.94
N LEU A 10 34.17 -5.79 -34.25
CA LEU A 10 34.97 -4.70 -34.81
C LEU A 10 36.40 -5.16 -35.12
N VAL A 11 36.99 -5.96 -34.24
CA VAL A 11 38.27 -6.65 -34.49
C VAL A 11 38.14 -7.57 -35.71
N LEU A 12 37.07 -8.34 -35.81
CA LEU A 12 36.82 -9.21 -36.97
C LEU A 12 36.71 -8.41 -38.27
N HIS A 13 36.01 -7.28 -38.26
CA HIS A 13 35.93 -6.37 -39.42
C HIS A 13 37.31 -5.83 -39.81
N LEU A 14 38.12 -5.45 -38.82
CA LEU A 14 39.45 -4.89 -39.06
C LEU A 14 40.41 -5.94 -39.62
N VAL A 15 40.40 -7.14 -39.06
CA VAL A 15 41.17 -8.29 -39.57
C VAL A 15 40.69 -8.64 -40.98
N PHE A 16 39.38 -8.76 -41.20
CA PHE A 16 38.82 -9.04 -42.52
C PHE A 16 39.21 -7.97 -43.55
N GLY A 17 39.16 -6.69 -43.17
CA GLY A 17 39.56 -5.56 -44.00
C GLY A 17 41.03 -5.61 -44.41
N LEU A 18 41.92 -5.88 -43.45
CA LEU A 18 43.36 -5.99 -43.71
C LEU A 18 43.70 -7.17 -44.62
N LEU A 19 43.10 -8.34 -44.36
CA LEU A 19 43.34 -9.55 -45.16
C LEU A 19 42.82 -9.41 -46.59
N ASN A 20 41.72 -8.67 -46.79
CA ASN A 20 41.05 -8.54 -48.08
C ASN A 20 41.25 -7.18 -48.73
N ILE A 21 42.29 -6.43 -48.35
CA ILE A 21 42.46 -5.03 -48.77
C ILE A 21 42.50 -4.84 -50.29
N ASN A 22 43.15 -5.76 -51.01
CA ASN A 22 43.22 -5.74 -52.48
C ASN A 22 41.85 -5.93 -53.12
N SER A 23 41.03 -6.82 -52.56
CA SER A 23 39.67 -7.07 -53.04
C SER A 23 38.74 -5.90 -52.73
N LEU A 24 38.92 -5.28 -51.55
CA LEU A 24 38.11 -4.15 -51.09
C LEU A 24 38.42 -2.84 -51.83
N MET A 25 39.65 -2.67 -52.32
CA MET A 25 40.06 -1.54 -53.16
C MET A 25 39.70 -1.70 -54.64
N PHE A 26 39.20 -2.87 -55.04
CA PHE A 26 38.78 -3.07 -56.41
C PHE A 26 37.62 -2.12 -56.75
N THR A 27 37.78 -1.41 -57.86
CA THR A 27 36.87 -0.34 -58.24
C THR A 27 35.71 -0.90 -59.03
N HIS A 28 34.49 -0.56 -58.62
CA HIS A 28 33.25 -0.98 -59.26
C HIS A 28 32.43 0.23 -59.69
N ASP A 29 31.63 0.05 -60.74
CA ASP A 29 30.61 1.02 -61.12
C ASP A 29 29.40 0.85 -60.19
N ILE A 30 29.15 1.89 -59.38
CA ILE A 30 28.12 1.92 -58.34
C ILE A 30 26.96 2.75 -58.88
N ASN A 31 25.80 2.13 -59.02
CA ASN A 31 24.58 2.83 -59.38
C ASN A 31 23.93 3.44 -58.11
N MET A 32 23.87 4.77 -58.05
CA MET A 32 23.23 5.53 -56.96
C MET A 32 21.72 5.73 -57.20
N GLY A 33 21.15 5.16 -58.26
CA GLY A 33 19.75 5.33 -58.67
C GLY A 33 19.50 6.56 -59.55
N PHE A 34 20.35 7.59 -59.44
CA PHE A 34 20.29 8.82 -60.24
C PHE A 34 21.62 9.16 -60.94
N ALA A 35 22.71 8.50 -60.57
CA ALA A 35 24.02 8.65 -61.19
C ALA A 35 24.84 7.36 -61.01
N VAL A 36 25.79 7.11 -61.91
CA VAL A 36 26.77 6.03 -61.76
C VAL A 36 28.08 6.65 -61.29
N TYR A 37 28.62 6.12 -60.19
CA TYR A 37 29.88 6.56 -59.60
C TYR A 37 30.83 5.38 -59.48
N THR A 38 32.08 5.57 -59.87
CA THR A 38 33.09 4.51 -59.88
C THR A 38 33.92 4.59 -58.61
N GLY A 39 33.92 3.53 -57.79
CA GLY A 39 34.60 3.54 -56.49
C GLY A 39 34.77 2.17 -55.85
N PRO A 40 35.57 2.08 -54.77
CA PRO A 40 35.82 0.84 -54.03
C PRO A 40 34.61 0.46 -53.18
N LEU A 41 33.63 -0.21 -53.79
CA LEU A 41 32.36 -0.59 -53.16
C LEU A 41 32.57 -1.44 -51.90
N GLY A 42 33.57 -2.33 -51.92
CA GLY A 42 33.88 -3.18 -50.78
C GLY A 42 34.24 -2.38 -49.52
N LEU A 43 35.05 -1.34 -49.66
CA LEU A 43 35.45 -0.50 -48.53
C LEU A 43 34.27 0.33 -48.00
N ILE A 44 33.42 0.84 -48.89
CA ILE A 44 32.19 1.56 -48.51
C ILE A 44 31.26 0.65 -47.69
N LEU A 45 31.06 -0.61 -48.12
CA LEU A 45 30.24 -1.57 -47.39
C LEU A 45 30.84 -1.93 -46.03
N LEU A 46 32.17 -2.11 -45.95
CA LEU A 46 32.85 -2.42 -44.69
C LEU A 46 32.72 -1.28 -43.66
N ILE A 47 32.90 -0.03 -44.10
CA ILE A 47 32.75 1.14 -43.21
C ILE A 47 31.31 1.31 -42.78
N THR A 48 30.36 1.21 -43.72
CA THR A 48 28.94 1.39 -43.39
C THR A 48 28.43 0.29 -42.47
N SER A 49 28.83 -0.98 -42.65
CA SER A 49 28.49 -2.06 -41.71
C SER A 49 29.08 -1.83 -40.32
N ALA A 50 30.34 -1.40 -40.23
CA ALA A 50 30.97 -1.07 -38.96
C ALA A 50 30.25 0.09 -38.24
N LEU A 51 29.88 1.14 -38.99
CA LEU A 51 29.14 2.27 -38.46
C LEU A 51 27.76 1.85 -37.94
N VAL A 52 27.02 1.04 -38.71
CA VAL A 52 25.70 0.51 -38.29
C VAL A 52 25.83 -0.34 -37.03
N ALA A 53 26.87 -1.18 -36.92
CA ALA A 53 27.11 -1.99 -35.72
C ALA A 53 27.33 -1.13 -34.47
N VAL A 54 28.11 -0.05 -34.60
CA VAL A 54 28.35 0.91 -33.50
C VAL A 54 27.06 1.64 -33.13
N LEU A 55 26.31 2.15 -34.12
CA LEU A 55 25.03 2.83 -33.87
C LEU A 55 24.02 1.91 -33.20
N ALA A 56 23.91 0.66 -33.65
CA ALA A 56 23.03 -0.34 -33.05
C ALA A 56 23.40 -0.63 -31.59
N TYR A 57 24.70 -0.72 -31.29
CA TYR A 57 25.17 -0.88 -29.91
C TYR A 57 24.83 0.31 -29.03
N VAL A 58 25.05 1.53 -29.52
CA VAL A 58 24.72 2.76 -28.79
C VAL A 58 23.22 2.84 -28.51
N ALA A 59 22.38 2.59 -29.52
CA ALA A 59 20.92 2.53 -29.37
C ALA A 59 20.49 1.47 -28.34
N ALA A 60 21.09 0.28 -28.39
CA ALA A 60 20.84 -0.78 -27.41
C ALA A 60 21.28 -0.37 -25.99
N SER A 61 22.39 0.36 -25.85
CA SER A 61 22.89 0.85 -24.56
C SER A 61 21.95 1.88 -23.94
N PHE A 62 21.42 2.82 -24.74
CA PHE A 62 20.43 3.78 -24.25
C PHE A 62 19.14 3.11 -23.77
N SER A 63 18.73 2.01 -24.41
CA SER A 63 17.55 1.25 -23.97
C SER A 63 17.72 0.60 -22.59
N SER A 64 18.95 0.18 -22.23
CA SER A 64 19.22 -0.40 -20.92
C SER A 64 19.16 0.63 -19.79
N LEU A 65 19.65 1.86 -20.02
CA LEU A 65 19.63 2.91 -19.00
C LEU A 65 18.20 3.32 -18.61
N ARG A 66 17.27 3.34 -19.58
CA ARG A 66 15.85 3.63 -19.31
C ARG A 66 15.23 2.60 -18.37
N ARG A 67 15.53 1.31 -18.58
CA ARG A 67 15.01 0.22 -17.75
C ARG A 67 15.49 0.33 -16.30
N GLU A 68 16.73 0.75 -16.08
CA GLU A 68 17.29 0.92 -14.74
C GLU A 68 16.70 2.14 -14.01
N ALA A 69 16.40 3.22 -14.75
CA ALA A 69 15.67 4.35 -14.19
C ALA A 69 14.22 3.97 -13.79
N ASP A 70 13.56 3.14 -14.61
CA ASP A 70 12.20 2.66 -14.32
C ASP A 70 12.17 1.75 -13.08
N THR A 71 13.19 0.90 -12.88
CA THR A 71 13.26 0.07 -11.66
C THR A 71 13.53 0.90 -10.41
N ALA A 72 14.38 1.92 -10.50
CA ALA A 72 14.63 2.84 -9.38
C ALA A 72 13.35 3.62 -9.02
N LYS A 73 12.58 4.05 -10.02
CA LYS A 73 11.27 4.67 -9.81
C LYS A 73 10.28 3.71 -9.17
N LEU A 74 10.18 2.48 -9.66
CA LEU A 74 9.30 1.45 -9.11
C LEU A 74 9.62 1.14 -7.65
N LEU A 75 10.91 1.05 -7.28
CA LEU A 75 11.33 0.85 -5.89
C LEU A 75 10.87 2.01 -5.00
N ARG A 76 10.99 3.25 -5.47
CA ARG A 76 10.56 4.42 -4.72
C ARG A 76 9.03 4.47 -4.58
N ASP A 77 8.31 4.09 -5.63
CA ASP A 77 6.85 3.99 -5.60
C ASP A 77 6.40 2.89 -4.61
N LEU A 78 7.07 1.73 -4.59
CA LEU A 78 6.80 0.67 -3.60
C LEU A 78 7.05 1.12 -2.15
N ASP A 79 8.11 1.88 -1.90
CA ASP A 79 8.42 2.41 -0.57
C ASP A 79 7.34 3.40 -0.10
N SER A 80 6.86 4.25 -1.02
CA SER A 80 5.74 5.16 -0.73
C SER A 80 4.43 4.41 -0.43
N VAL A 81 4.16 3.32 -1.15
CA VAL A 81 2.99 2.46 -0.90
C VAL A 81 3.12 1.81 0.46
N ARG A 82 4.28 1.26 0.80
CA ARG A 82 4.55 0.66 2.11
C ARG A 82 4.31 1.65 3.25
N GLN A 83 4.85 2.86 3.13
CA GLN A 83 4.65 3.91 4.14
C GLN A 83 3.16 4.29 4.28
N SER A 84 2.43 4.35 3.17
CA SER A 84 1.00 4.63 3.19
C SER A 84 0.20 3.52 3.88
N LEU A 85 0.56 2.26 3.65
CA LEU A 85 -0.05 1.08 4.27
C LEU A 85 0.24 1.04 5.76
N ASP A 86 1.49 1.24 6.17
CA ASP A 86 1.87 1.29 7.59
C ASP A 86 1.07 2.37 8.34
N SER A 87 0.85 3.53 7.73
CA SER A 87 0.03 4.59 8.35
C SER A 87 -1.45 4.21 8.46
N GLN A 88 -1.98 3.50 7.46
CA GLN A 88 -3.37 3.03 7.46
C GLN A 88 -3.56 1.91 8.46
N GLU A 89 -2.60 1.00 8.58
CA GLU A 89 -2.58 -0.06 9.60
C GLU A 89 -2.51 0.55 11.00
N ALA A 90 -1.63 1.54 11.23
CA ALA A 90 -1.57 2.25 12.51
C ALA A 90 -2.91 2.92 12.86
N SER A 91 -3.58 3.55 11.89
CA SER A 91 -4.92 4.12 12.08
C SER A 91 -5.97 3.05 12.39
N ARG A 92 -5.91 1.88 11.72
CA ARG A 92 -6.79 0.74 12.01
C ARG A 92 -6.56 0.18 13.41
N PHE A 93 -5.30 0.05 13.85
CA PHE A 93 -4.97 -0.36 15.21
C PHE A 93 -5.49 0.63 16.24
N ALA A 94 -5.32 1.93 16.01
CA ALA A 94 -5.85 2.96 16.89
C ALA A 94 -7.39 2.92 16.98
N GLN A 95 -8.08 2.71 15.86
CA GLN A 95 -9.54 2.55 15.82
C GLN A 95 -10.01 1.30 16.59
N LEU A 96 -9.32 0.17 16.42
CA LEU A 96 -9.64 -1.07 17.13
C LEU A 96 -9.42 -0.92 18.64
N GLN A 97 -8.32 -0.27 19.04
CA GLN A 97 -8.04 0.02 20.44
C GLN A 97 -9.12 0.92 21.05
N ALA A 98 -9.46 2.02 20.38
CA ALA A 98 -10.53 2.92 20.84
C ALA A 98 -11.90 2.22 20.93
N ALA A 99 -12.20 1.29 20.01
CA ALA A 99 -13.43 0.51 20.05
C ALA A 99 -13.45 -0.49 21.22
N LEU A 100 -12.32 -1.13 21.52
CA LEU A 100 -12.16 -2.01 22.69
C LEU A 100 -12.27 -1.24 24.00
N ASP A 101 -11.58 -0.10 24.12
CA ASP A 101 -11.63 0.76 25.32
C ASP A 101 -13.07 1.21 25.61
N LYS A 102 -13.82 1.60 24.57
CA LYS A 102 -15.25 1.92 24.70
C LYS A 102 -16.08 0.74 25.21
N ARG A 103 -15.81 -0.48 24.72
CA ARG A 103 -16.52 -1.68 25.19
C ARG A 103 -16.21 -1.99 26.64
N PHE A 104 -14.93 -1.93 27.05
CA PHE A 104 -14.52 -2.15 28.43
C PHE A 104 -15.11 -1.10 29.39
N ALA A 105 -15.10 0.18 29.02
CA ALA A 105 -15.74 1.23 29.80
C ALA A 105 -17.26 1.00 29.94
N GLY A 106 -17.93 0.55 28.87
CA GLY A 106 -19.34 0.18 28.93
C GLY A 106 -19.63 -1.01 29.84
N LEU A 107 -18.76 -2.03 29.84
CA LEU A 107 -18.82 -3.18 30.75
C LEU A 107 -18.64 -2.78 32.21
N ASP A 108 -17.67 -1.91 32.52
CA ASP A 108 -17.44 -1.40 33.88
C ASP A 108 -18.63 -0.57 34.39
N THR A 109 -19.21 0.24 33.49
CA THR A 109 -20.44 0.99 33.79
C THR A 109 -21.60 0.04 34.07
N GLN A 110 -21.79 -1.01 33.26
CA GLN A 110 -22.82 -2.04 33.50
C GLN A 110 -22.57 -2.78 34.82
N LEU A 111 -21.33 -3.16 35.13
CA LEU A 111 -21.00 -3.85 36.37
C LEU A 111 -21.27 -2.96 37.59
N THR A 112 -20.91 -1.68 37.51
CA THR A 112 -21.17 -0.69 38.55
C THR A 112 -22.67 -0.43 38.71
N GLN A 113 -23.41 -0.39 37.61
CA GLN A 113 -24.86 -0.25 37.62
C GLN A 113 -25.55 -1.51 38.19
N SER A 114 -25.07 -2.71 37.84
CA SER A 114 -25.45 -3.99 38.45
C SER A 114 -25.05 -4.10 39.93
N ARG A 115 -24.06 -3.34 40.39
CA ARG A 115 -23.70 -3.25 41.81
C ARG A 115 -24.48 -2.18 42.57
N SER A 116 -25.07 -1.22 41.85
CA SER A 116 -25.99 -0.21 42.37
C SER A 116 -27.42 -0.70 42.54
N LEU A 117 -27.68 -1.97 42.23
CA LEU A 117 -28.80 -2.72 42.79
C LEU A 117 -28.64 -2.63 44.31
N PRO A 118 -29.59 -2.04 45.04
CA PRO A 118 -29.46 -1.85 46.48
C PRO A 118 -29.10 -3.19 47.11
N PRO A 119 -28.21 -3.23 48.13
CA PRO A 119 -27.99 -4.46 48.86
C PRO A 119 -29.36 -4.98 49.33
N ALA A 120 -29.61 -6.29 49.28
CA ALA A 120 -30.90 -6.90 49.63
C ALA A 120 -31.42 -6.45 51.01
N SER A 121 -30.55 -5.90 51.87
CA SER A 121 -30.89 -5.24 53.13
C SER A 121 -31.71 -3.94 52.98
N ALA A 122 -31.55 -3.14 51.92
CA ALA A 122 -32.31 -1.91 51.71
C ALA A 122 -33.73 -2.14 51.18
N LEU A 123 -33.93 -3.23 50.43
CA LEU A 123 -35.26 -3.66 49.99
C LEU A 123 -36.11 -4.19 51.15
N LEU A 124 -35.49 -4.88 52.12
CA LEU A 124 -36.20 -5.37 53.31
C LEU A 124 -36.69 -4.22 54.21
N THR A 125 -35.90 -3.16 54.37
CA THR A 125 -36.30 -2.00 55.20
C THR A 125 -37.40 -1.13 54.62
N LYS A 126 -37.64 -1.19 53.30
CA LYS A 126 -38.69 -0.38 52.64
C LYS A 126 -40.08 -1.00 52.80
N ASP A 127 -40.17 -2.29 53.11
CA ASP A 127 -41.44 -2.99 53.31
C ASP A 127 -41.98 -2.80 54.74
N ASP A 128 -41.11 -2.82 55.75
CA ASP A 128 -41.49 -2.67 57.17
C ASP A 128 -42.01 -1.25 57.52
N GLY A 129 -41.50 -0.22 56.83
CA GLY A 129 -41.88 1.18 57.07
C GLY A 129 -43.24 1.56 56.48
N VAL A 130 -43.57 1.00 55.31
CA VAL A 130 -44.83 1.30 54.60
C VAL A 130 -46.01 0.58 55.25
N SER A 131 -45.85 -0.70 55.61
CA SER A 131 -46.89 -1.48 56.29
C SER A 131 -47.24 -0.90 57.67
N ASN A 132 -46.27 -0.51 58.48
CA ASN A 132 -46.54 0.09 59.81
C ASN A 132 -47.23 1.46 59.71
N GLY A 133 -46.90 2.27 58.69
CA GLY A 133 -47.55 3.55 58.45
C GLY A 133 -49.03 3.40 58.09
N GLN A 134 -49.34 2.46 57.19
CA GLN A 134 -50.72 2.16 56.79
C GLN A 134 -51.53 1.50 57.91
N LEU A 135 -50.95 0.57 58.67
CA LEU A 135 -51.61 -0.02 59.83
C LEU A 135 -51.99 1.04 60.87
N LYS A 136 -51.13 2.02 61.14
CA LYS A 136 -51.46 3.14 62.04
C LYS A 136 -52.57 4.03 61.50
N GLN A 137 -52.60 4.26 60.19
CA GLN A 137 -53.65 5.04 59.53
C GLN A 137 -55.00 4.32 59.58
N ASP A 138 -55.01 3.02 59.30
CA ASP A 138 -56.20 2.18 59.35
C ASP A 138 -56.72 2.03 60.79
N LEU A 139 -55.84 1.83 61.76
CA LEU A 139 -56.21 1.82 63.19
C LEU A 139 -56.76 3.18 63.63
N GLY A 140 -56.19 4.29 63.13
CA GLY A 140 -56.70 5.64 63.33
C GLY A 140 -58.12 5.80 62.79
N ALA A 141 -58.36 5.36 61.55
CA ALA A 141 -59.68 5.41 60.91
C ALA A 141 -60.70 4.51 61.62
N LEU A 142 -60.29 3.32 62.05
CA LEU A 142 -61.15 2.40 62.81
C LEU A 142 -61.51 2.97 64.17
N SER A 143 -60.56 3.59 64.88
CA SER A 143 -60.80 4.24 66.17
C SER A 143 -61.76 5.43 66.04
N ALA A 144 -61.65 6.22 64.98
CA ALA A 144 -62.56 7.30 64.67
C ALA A 144 -63.97 6.77 64.34
N PHE A 145 -64.07 5.68 63.58
CA PHE A 145 -65.34 5.04 63.27
C PHE A 145 -66.03 4.45 64.50
N LEU A 146 -65.28 3.73 65.35
CA LEU A 146 -65.79 3.20 66.61
C LEU A 146 -66.24 4.32 67.54
N ARG A 147 -65.46 5.41 67.65
CA ARG A 147 -65.83 6.57 68.46
C ARG A 147 -67.09 7.28 67.94
N ARG A 148 -67.31 7.28 66.62
CA ARG A 148 -68.52 7.82 66.01
C ARG A 148 -69.74 6.91 66.22
N LYS A 149 -69.54 5.60 66.39
CA LYS A 149 -70.63 4.60 66.50
C LYS A 149 -71.00 4.24 67.94
N LEU A 150 -70.08 4.41 68.90
CA LEU A 150 -70.30 4.20 70.34
C LEU A 150 -70.44 5.53 71.12
N GLY A 151 -70.43 6.67 70.42
CA GLY A 151 -70.48 8.01 71.00
C GLY A 151 -71.86 8.64 71.15
N ASP A 152 -72.93 7.89 70.85
CA ASP A 152 -74.33 8.20 71.15
C ASP A 152 -74.97 7.02 71.90
#